data_AF-A0A016U2B6-F1
#
_entry.id   AF-A0A016U2B6-F1
#
_cell.length_a   1.000
_cell.length_b   1.000
_cell.length_c   1.000
_cell.angle_alpha   90.00
_cell.angle_beta   90.00
_cell.angle_gamma   90.00
#
_symmetry.space_group_name_H-M   'P 1'
#
loop_
_entity.id
_entity.type
_entity.pdbx_description
1 polymer ?
#
loop_
_entity_poly.entity_id
_entity_poly.type
_entity_poly.pdbx_seq_one_letter_code
_entity_poly.pdbx_strand_id
1 'polypeptide(L)'
;MHYWLTWREGLGSDTSNRRNESMVSQIAEICVTTLAVILCLIGLFGNLSLLAATITYKELHHKICYMVAVLTSLHVVCLFCELYLEALQLRFRATTRDECFHHTFVYIFAMIAQSVMFLMLSLDIMFAVVIPLRHRIFTTLPYVFYMCLPPFLIGAATVISINLGMSNEAIEFCTPVQAFPRKMGWMTYMVNGLNVAAFVVNLVVFFAVKSRHQSPVMRDSVKNSKISCSDDVRVRQ
;
A
#
# COMPACT_ATOMS: atom_id res chain seq x y z
N MET A 1 -14.20 -30.18 6.42
CA MET A 1 -13.49 -30.65 7.65
C MET A 1 -13.44 -32.18 7.75
N HIS A 2 -13.56 -32.90 6.63
CA HIS A 2 -13.64 -34.37 6.58
C HIS A 2 -12.47 -35.03 5.81
N TYR A 3 -11.48 -34.22 5.39
CA TYR A 3 -10.29 -34.66 4.64
C TYR A 3 -9.02 -34.73 5.50
N TRP A 4 -9.11 -34.40 6.80
CA TRP A 4 -7.98 -34.36 7.72
C TRP A 4 -7.79 -35.63 8.56
N LEU A 5 -8.77 -36.54 8.56
CA LEU A 5 -8.77 -37.73 9.43
C LEU A 5 -8.29 -39.01 8.73
N THR A 6 -8.33 -39.08 7.40
CA THR A 6 -7.94 -40.29 6.64
C THR A 6 -6.47 -40.34 6.22
N TRP A 7 -5.68 -39.28 6.44
CA TRP A 7 -4.24 -39.26 6.15
C TRP A 7 -3.37 -39.71 7.34
N ARG A 8 -3.98 -40.23 8.42
CA ARG A 8 -3.28 -40.57 9.68
C ARG A 8 -2.84 -42.05 9.78
N GLU A 9 -3.29 -42.93 8.89
CA GLU A 9 -3.01 -44.37 8.98
C GLU A 9 -2.35 -44.91 7.71
N GLY A 10 -1.04 -44.71 7.57
CA GLY A 10 -0.27 -45.34 6.50
C GLY A 10 1.20 -44.95 6.49
N LEU A 11 2.05 -45.86 6.97
CA LEU A 11 3.49 -45.99 6.65
C LEU A 11 4.49 -45.05 7.36
N GLY A 12 4.84 -45.39 8.60
CA GLY A 12 6.10 -46.07 8.93
C GLY A 12 7.46 -45.61 8.35
N SER A 13 7.60 -44.42 7.78
CA SER A 13 8.88 -43.91 7.23
C SER A 13 9.05 -42.39 7.39
N ASP A 14 8.61 -41.85 8.53
CA ASP A 14 8.05 -40.49 8.55
C ASP A 14 8.69 -39.52 9.56
N THR A 15 9.91 -39.82 10.03
CA THR A 15 10.71 -38.93 10.91
C THR A 15 11.83 -38.19 10.19
N SER A 16 12.26 -38.65 9.00
CA SER A 16 13.18 -37.93 8.11
C SER A 16 12.44 -36.97 7.19
N ASN A 17 11.26 -37.36 6.70
CA ASN A 17 10.44 -36.51 5.82
C ASN A 17 9.85 -35.32 6.57
N ARG A 18 9.25 -35.54 7.76
CA ARG A 18 8.80 -34.45 8.65
C ARG A 18 9.92 -33.50 9.10
N ARG A 19 11.15 -34.01 9.29
CA ARG A 19 12.31 -33.17 9.62
C ARG A 19 12.70 -32.30 8.43
N ASN A 20 12.79 -32.88 7.24
CA ASN A 20 13.08 -32.13 6.02
C ASN A 20 11.98 -31.09 5.73
N GLU A 21 10.70 -31.41 5.90
CA GLU A 21 9.59 -30.46 5.76
C GLU A 21 9.66 -29.33 6.81
N SER A 22 9.98 -29.65 8.07
CA SER A 22 10.18 -28.63 9.11
C SER A 22 11.41 -27.75 8.86
N MET A 23 12.51 -28.32 8.36
CA MET A 23 13.74 -27.59 8.06
C MET A 23 13.57 -26.70 6.82
N VAL A 24 12.90 -27.20 5.77
CA VAL A 24 12.57 -26.41 4.58
C VAL A 24 11.61 -25.29 4.94
N SER A 25 10.61 -25.55 5.79
CA SER A 25 9.70 -24.50 6.28
C SER A 25 10.44 -23.43 7.07
N GLN A 26 11.36 -23.79 7.95
CA GLN A 26 12.13 -22.81 8.74
C GLN A 26 13.15 -22.04 7.89
N ILE A 27 13.81 -22.69 6.93
CA ILE A 27 14.70 -22.00 5.99
C ILE A 27 13.90 -21.01 5.15
N ALA A 28 12.72 -21.41 4.65
CA ALA A 28 11.83 -20.53 3.89
C ALA A 28 11.38 -19.33 4.72
N GLU A 29 11.00 -19.53 5.98
CA GLU A 29 10.60 -18.47 6.91
C GLU A 29 11.74 -17.49 7.17
N ILE A 30 12.96 -17.98 7.48
CA ILE A 30 14.15 -17.13 7.68
C ILE A 30 14.46 -16.34 6.40
N CYS A 31 14.39 -16.98 5.23
CA CYS A 31 14.62 -16.31 3.95
C CYS A 31 13.57 -15.21 3.71
N VAL A 32 12.29 -15.49 3.94
CA VAL A 32 11.19 -14.53 3.75
C VAL A 32 11.34 -13.35 4.70
N THR A 33 11.55 -13.58 5.99
CA THR A 33 11.77 -12.51 6.99
C THR A 33 13.00 -11.68 6.66
N THR A 34 14.11 -12.31 6.26
CA THR A 34 15.33 -11.56 5.90
C THR A 34 15.10 -10.66 4.67
N LEU A 35 14.44 -11.19 3.65
CA LEU A 35 14.08 -10.43 2.45
C LEU A 35 13.09 -9.30 2.78
N ALA A 36 12.08 -9.57 3.61
CA ALA A 36 11.12 -8.58 4.05
C ALA A 36 11.82 -7.42 4.76
N VAL A 37 12.71 -7.69 5.72
CA VAL A 37 13.48 -6.66 6.43
C VAL A 37 14.30 -5.80 5.46
N ILE A 38 14.99 -6.40 4.50
CA ILE A 38 15.76 -5.67 3.49
C ILE A 38 14.85 -4.76 2.65
N LEU A 39 13.72 -5.30 2.18
CA LEU A 39 12.73 -4.54 1.40
C LEU A 39 12.11 -3.40 2.22
N CYS A 40 11.82 -3.62 3.50
CA CYS A 40 11.31 -2.58 4.39
C CYS A 40 12.32 -1.44 4.57
N LEU A 41 13.61 -1.74 4.74
CA LEU A 41 14.65 -0.71 4.86
C LEU A 41 14.81 0.11 3.58
N ILE A 42 14.83 -0.56 2.43
CA ILE A 42 14.87 0.12 1.11
C ILE A 42 13.62 0.98 0.92
N GLY A 43 12.45 0.42 1.23
CA GLY A 43 11.16 1.12 1.16
C GLY A 43 11.11 2.33 2.07
N LEU A 44 11.63 2.22 3.29
CA LEU A 44 11.67 3.31 4.26
C LEU A 44 12.56 4.44 3.74
N PHE A 45 13.76 4.13 3.25
CA PHE A 45 14.67 5.10 2.66
C PHE A 45 14.04 5.81 1.44
N GLY A 46 13.41 5.05 0.55
CA GLY A 46 12.73 5.57 -0.63
C GLY A 46 11.55 6.49 -0.29
N ASN A 47 10.66 6.06 0.63
CA ASN A 47 9.50 6.83 1.02
C ASN A 47 9.87 8.07 1.86
N LEU A 48 10.90 8.00 2.71
CA LEU A 48 11.45 9.16 3.42
C LEU A 48 12.04 10.18 2.45
N SER A 49 12.79 9.72 1.45
CA SER A 49 13.37 10.59 0.41
C SER A 49 12.28 11.27 -0.41
N LEU A 50 11.22 10.53 -0.78
CA LEU A 50 10.07 11.07 -1.50
C LEU A 50 9.29 12.08 -0.66
N LEU A 51 9.09 11.80 0.63
CA LEU A 51 8.46 12.73 1.57
C LEU A 51 9.29 14.01 1.72
N ALA A 52 10.61 13.89 1.90
CA ALA A 52 11.52 15.03 1.96
C ALA A 52 11.46 15.86 0.67
N ALA A 53 11.51 15.22 -0.50
CA ALA A 53 11.36 15.91 -1.78
C ALA A 53 10.02 16.66 -1.88
N THR A 54 8.92 16.04 -1.43
CA THR A 54 7.59 16.66 -1.47
C THR A 54 7.51 17.91 -0.56
N ILE A 55 8.30 17.95 0.52
CA ILE A 55 8.36 19.11 1.44
C ILE A 55 9.32 20.19 0.91
N THR A 56 10.44 19.80 0.29
CA THR A 56 11.48 20.74 -0.17
C THR A 56 11.09 21.46 -1.47
N TYR A 57 10.43 20.77 -2.41
CA TYR A 57 10.09 21.36 -3.72
C TYR A 57 8.72 22.05 -3.71
N LYS A 58 8.70 23.30 -3.20
CA LYS A 58 7.49 24.16 -3.14
C LYS A 58 6.94 24.57 -4.51
N GLU A 59 7.75 24.58 -5.56
CA GLU A 59 7.33 24.91 -6.93
C GLU A 59 6.32 23.92 -7.53
N LEU A 60 6.11 22.77 -6.89
CA LEU A 60 5.16 21.73 -7.28
C LEU A 60 3.96 21.62 -6.32
N HIS A 61 3.60 22.69 -5.59
CA HIS A 61 2.47 22.76 -4.64
C HIS A 61 1.07 22.67 -5.30
N HIS A 62 0.85 21.64 -6.11
CA HIS A 62 -0.47 21.22 -6.56
C HIS A 62 -1.13 20.32 -5.51
N LYS A 63 -2.47 20.25 -5.55
CA LYS A 63 -3.32 19.40 -4.70
C LYS A 63 -2.85 17.94 -4.60
N ILE A 64 -2.24 17.43 -5.66
CA ILE A 64 -1.73 16.06 -5.77
C ILE A 64 -0.54 15.82 -4.82
N CYS A 65 0.37 16.79 -4.66
CA CYS A 65 1.53 16.63 -3.77
C CYS A 65 1.13 16.44 -2.30
N TYR A 66 0.06 17.10 -1.85
CA TYR A 66 -0.47 16.87 -0.51
C TYR A 66 -1.00 15.44 -0.33
N MET A 67 -1.72 14.89 -1.31
CA MET A 67 -2.20 13.50 -1.26
C MET A 67 -1.02 12.52 -1.26
N VAL A 68 0.00 12.78 -2.08
CA VAL A 68 1.22 11.97 -2.13
C VAL A 68 1.97 12.03 -0.80
N ALA A 69 2.07 13.19 -0.14
CA ALA A 69 2.69 13.31 1.18
C ALA A 69 1.92 12.52 2.26
N VAL A 70 0.59 12.60 2.27
CA VAL A 70 -0.23 11.80 3.19
C VAL A 70 -0.06 10.30 2.91
N LEU A 71 -0.04 9.91 1.64
CA LEU A 71 0.16 8.52 1.24
C LEU A 71 1.54 7.99 1.64
N THR A 72 2.61 8.75 1.42
CA THR A 72 3.98 8.35 1.77
C THR A 72 4.19 8.29 3.28
N SER A 73 3.60 9.20 4.05
CA SER A 73 3.62 9.12 5.52
C SER A 73 2.90 7.89 6.05
N LEU A 74 1.71 7.56 5.53
CA LEU A 74 1.03 6.30 5.87
C LEU A 74 1.89 5.09 5.51
N HIS A 75 2.56 5.10 4.36
CA HIS A 75 3.41 4.00 3.93
C HIS A 75 4.65 3.83 4.83
N VAL A 76 5.27 4.93 5.27
CA VAL A 76 6.36 4.91 6.27
C VAL A 76 5.88 4.28 7.59
N VAL A 77 4.69 4.65 8.06
CA VAL A 77 4.09 4.06 9.27
C VAL A 77 3.86 2.56 9.09
N CYS A 78 3.30 2.12 7.95
CA CYS A 78 3.12 0.71 7.63
C CYS A 78 4.45 -0.06 7.70
N LEU A 79 5.49 0.44 7.03
CA LEU A 79 6.80 -0.22 6.99
C LEU A 79 7.47 -0.28 8.37
N PHE A 80 7.29 0.76 9.19
CA PHE A 80 7.82 0.76 10.56
C PHE A 80 7.10 -0.27 11.44
N CYS A 81 5.77 -0.35 11.34
CA CYS A 81 5.00 -1.35 12.08
C CYS A 81 5.30 -2.78 11.61
N GLU A 82 5.49 -2.99 10.30
CA GLU A 82 5.88 -4.29 9.75
C GLU A 82 7.24 -4.74 10.30
N LEU A 83 8.24 -3.85 10.28
CA LEU A 83 9.54 -4.12 10.87
C LEU A 83 9.46 -4.44 12.37
N TYR A 84 8.57 -3.76 13.09
CA TYR A 84 8.32 -4.00 14.52
C TYR A 84 7.68 -5.38 14.77
N LEU A 85 6.72 -5.79 13.94
CA LEU A 85 6.06 -7.10 14.04
C LEU A 85 7.05 -8.25 13.73
N GLU A 86 7.87 -8.12 12.70
CA GLU A 86 8.93 -9.09 12.39
C GLU A 86 9.94 -9.20 13.55
N ALA A 87 10.30 -8.08 14.18
CA ALA A 87 11.18 -8.08 15.36
C ALA A 87 10.54 -8.77 16.58
N LEU A 88 9.21 -8.68 16.75
CA LEU A 88 8.47 -9.39 17.79
C LEU A 88 8.41 -10.90 17.53
N GLN A 89 8.27 -11.32 16.27
CA GLN A 89 8.26 -12.74 15.91
C GLN A 89 9.59 -13.42 16.26
N LEU A 90 10.72 -12.75 16.00
CA LEU A 90 12.06 -13.23 16.37
C LEU A 90 12.26 -13.43 17.88
N ARG A 91 11.43 -12.81 18.73
CA ARG A 91 11.50 -12.98 20.20
C ARG A 91 10.75 -14.20 20.74
N PHE A 92 10.05 -14.98 19.90
CA PHE A 92 9.37 -16.23 20.27
C PHE A 92 8.53 -16.14 21.56
N ARG A 93 7.76 -15.07 21.74
CA ARG A 93 6.95 -14.85 22.96
C ARG A 93 5.47 -15.15 22.69
N ALA A 94 4.95 -16.19 23.32
CA ALA A 94 3.51 -16.48 23.32
C ALA A 94 2.75 -15.31 23.94
N THR A 95 1.73 -14.82 23.21
CA THR A 95 0.97 -13.61 23.55
C THR A 95 -0.52 -13.86 23.31
N THR A 96 -1.39 -13.17 24.03
CA THR A 96 -2.84 -13.25 23.80
C THR A 96 -3.23 -12.50 22.53
N ARG A 97 -4.32 -12.93 21.88
CA ARG A 97 -4.81 -12.28 20.64
C ARG A 97 -5.11 -10.79 20.82
N ASP A 98 -5.58 -10.40 21.99
CA ASP A 98 -5.87 -9.01 22.36
C ASP A 98 -4.60 -8.13 22.40
N GLU A 99 -3.57 -8.61 23.09
CA GLU A 99 -2.28 -7.89 23.19
C GLU A 99 -1.58 -7.82 21.81
N CYS A 100 -1.64 -8.90 21.02
CA CYS A 100 -1.14 -8.89 19.65
C CYS A 100 -1.90 -7.90 18.76
N PHE A 101 -3.22 -7.79 18.92
CA PHE A 101 -4.03 -6.79 18.21
C PHE A 101 -3.66 -5.36 18.61
N HIS A 102 -3.33 -5.10 19.88
CA HIS A 102 -2.86 -3.79 20.31
C HIS A 102 -1.56 -3.37 19.60
N HIS A 103 -0.68 -4.31 19.28
CA HIS A 103 0.50 -4.01 18.47
C HIS A 103 0.20 -3.90 16.97
N THR A 104 -0.84 -4.58 16.50
CA THR A 104 -1.15 -4.74 15.07
C THR A 104 -2.22 -3.74 14.58
N PHE A 105 -3.01 -3.10 15.44
CA PHE A 105 -4.13 -2.26 15.01
C PHE A 105 -3.67 -1.04 14.20
N VAL A 106 -2.54 -0.42 14.57
CA VAL A 106 -1.96 0.72 13.84
C VAL A 106 -1.56 0.29 12.43
N TYR A 107 -0.96 -0.90 12.31
CA TYR A 107 -0.59 -1.49 11.04
C TYR A 107 -1.82 -1.77 10.16
N ILE A 108 -2.86 -2.41 10.72
CA ILE A 108 -4.10 -2.71 10.00
C ILE A 108 -4.76 -1.42 9.52
N PHE A 109 -4.88 -0.42 10.40
CA PHE A 109 -5.43 0.88 10.05
C PHE A 109 -4.66 1.51 8.87
N ALA A 110 -3.33 1.60 8.99
CA ALA A 110 -2.47 2.24 8.01
C ALA A 110 -2.50 1.49 6.67
N MET A 111 -2.51 0.16 6.68
CA MET A 111 -2.62 -0.66 5.47
C MET A 111 -3.94 -0.43 4.72
N ILE A 112 -5.07 -0.45 5.43
CA ILE A 112 -6.39 -0.20 4.82
C ILE A 112 -6.43 1.22 4.27
N ALA A 113 -6.04 2.22 5.07
CA ALA A 113 -6.02 3.61 4.66
C ALA A 113 -5.12 3.83 3.43
N GLN A 114 -3.92 3.23 3.41
CA GLN A 114 -2.98 3.29 2.28
C GLN A 114 -3.59 2.69 1.01
N SER A 115 -4.19 1.50 1.08
CA SER A 115 -4.78 0.83 -0.09
C SER A 115 -5.92 1.65 -0.73
N VAL A 116 -6.83 2.18 0.10
CA VAL A 116 -7.95 3.00 -0.35
C VAL A 116 -7.45 4.35 -0.88
N MET A 117 -6.47 4.98 -0.23
CA MET A 117 -5.83 6.20 -0.73
C MET A 117 -5.18 5.99 -2.10
N PHE A 118 -4.49 4.86 -2.31
CA PHE A 118 -3.88 4.52 -3.60
C PHE A 118 -4.94 4.42 -4.70
N LEU A 119 -6.06 3.75 -4.43
CA LEU A 119 -7.16 3.62 -5.38
C LEU A 119 -7.78 4.99 -5.71
N MET A 120 -8.07 5.80 -4.70
CA MET A 120 -8.64 7.15 -4.88
C MET A 120 -7.73 8.04 -5.71
N LEU A 121 -6.41 8.02 -5.43
CA LEU A 121 -5.42 8.76 -6.20
C LEU A 121 -5.36 8.29 -7.66
N SER A 122 -5.42 6.97 -7.89
CA SER A 122 -5.40 6.39 -9.23
C SER A 122 -6.62 6.80 -10.05
N LEU A 123 -7.80 6.83 -9.42
CA LEU A 123 -9.03 7.31 -10.02
C LEU A 123 -8.96 8.81 -10.34
N ASP A 124 -8.43 9.63 -9.43
CA ASP A 124 -8.25 11.07 -9.65
C ASP A 124 -7.37 11.35 -10.87
N ILE A 125 -6.26 10.63 -11.00
CA ILE A 125 -5.37 10.73 -12.17
C ILE A 125 -6.09 10.26 -13.45
N MET A 126 -6.85 9.16 -13.39
CA MET A 126 -7.63 8.67 -14.53
C MET A 126 -8.66 9.72 -15.00
N PHE A 127 -9.39 10.34 -14.07
CA PHE A 127 -10.33 11.42 -14.39
C PHE A 127 -9.63 12.65 -14.98
N ALA A 128 -8.46 13.01 -14.45
CA ALA A 128 -7.66 14.12 -14.98
C ALA A 128 -7.18 13.85 -16.43
N VAL A 129 -6.86 12.59 -16.78
CA VAL A 129 -6.43 12.21 -18.13
C VAL A 129 -7.61 12.15 -19.12
N VAL A 130 -8.79 11.69 -18.66
CA VAL A 130 -9.99 11.60 -19.51
C VAL A 130 -10.63 12.98 -19.75
N ILE A 131 -10.63 13.85 -18.74
CA ILE A 131 -11.28 15.17 -18.78
C ILE A 131 -10.23 16.27 -18.49
N PRO A 132 -9.49 16.75 -19.51
CA PRO A 132 -8.50 17.81 -19.32
C PRO A 132 -9.09 19.20 -18.97
N LEU A 133 -10.41 19.31 -18.77
CA LEU A 133 -11.17 20.56 -18.91
C LEU A 133 -11.74 21.16 -17.61
N ARG A 134 -11.29 20.76 -16.42
CA ARG A 134 -11.72 21.46 -15.18
C ARG A 134 -10.57 21.82 -14.26
N HIS A 135 -9.62 22.54 -14.83
CA HIS A 135 -8.71 23.36 -14.05
C HIS A 135 -9.53 24.45 -13.33
N ARG A 136 -9.23 24.68 -12.04
CA ARG A 136 -9.54 25.93 -11.30
C ARG A 136 -10.94 26.10 -10.69
N ILE A 137 -11.39 25.27 -9.72
CA ILE A 137 -12.50 25.70 -8.83
C ILE A 137 -12.35 25.35 -7.34
N PHE A 138 -11.58 24.33 -6.92
CA PHE A 138 -11.50 24.00 -5.48
C PHE A 138 -10.24 24.54 -4.78
N THR A 139 -10.41 25.11 -3.59
CA THR A 139 -9.32 25.41 -2.64
C THR A 139 -8.63 24.11 -2.19
N THR A 140 -7.33 24.18 -1.91
CA THR A 140 -6.45 23.02 -1.69
C THR A 140 -6.81 22.21 -0.45
N LEU A 141 -7.14 22.88 0.65
CA LEU A 141 -7.42 22.27 1.96
C LEU A 141 -8.70 21.41 2.01
N PRO A 142 -9.89 21.92 1.64
CA PRO A 142 -11.11 21.12 1.72
C PRO A 142 -11.04 19.90 0.78
N TYR A 143 -10.39 20.04 -0.38
CA TYR A 143 -10.19 18.93 -1.30
C TYR A 143 -9.39 17.78 -0.67
N VAL A 144 -8.27 18.09 0.01
CA VAL A 144 -7.46 17.09 0.73
C VAL A 144 -8.26 16.41 1.83
N PHE A 145 -9.03 17.19 2.58
CA PHE A 145 -9.89 16.65 3.63
C PHE A 145 -10.94 15.68 3.08
N TYR A 146 -11.66 16.05 2.02
CA TYR A 146 -12.69 15.20 1.41
C TYR A 146 -12.13 13.91 0.81
N MET A 147 -10.93 13.91 0.24
CA MET A 147 -10.32 12.69 -0.31
C MET A 147 -9.68 11.80 0.75
N CYS A 148 -9.16 12.38 1.84
CA CYS A 148 -8.62 11.59 2.96
C CYS A 148 -9.73 11.02 3.84
N LEU A 149 -10.90 11.67 3.93
CA LEU A 149 -11.97 11.25 4.83
C LEU A 149 -12.43 9.79 4.59
N PRO A 150 -12.73 9.32 3.35
CA PRO A 150 -13.15 7.94 3.12
C PRO A 150 -12.12 6.87 3.54
N PRO A 151 -10.83 6.93 3.14
CA PRO A 151 -9.82 5.95 3.58
C PRO A 151 -9.68 5.88 5.11
N PHE A 152 -9.70 7.02 5.80
CA PHE A 152 -9.58 7.04 7.25
C PHE A 152 -10.84 6.48 7.94
N LEU A 153 -12.03 6.80 7.43
CA LEU A 153 -13.28 6.24 7.96
C LEU A 153 -13.36 4.72 7.75
N ILE A 154 -13.01 4.23 6.56
CA ILE A 154 -13.02 2.79 6.26
C ILE A 154 -11.98 2.06 7.12
N GLY A 155 -10.77 2.62 7.27
CA GLY A 155 -9.74 2.08 8.15
C GLY A 155 -10.19 2.02 9.62
N ALA A 156 -10.80 3.09 10.13
CA ALA A 156 -11.30 3.13 11.50
C ALA A 156 -12.45 2.14 11.73
N ALA A 157 -13.45 2.11 10.83
CA ALA A 157 -14.57 1.19 10.91
C ALA A 157 -14.10 -0.28 10.89
N THR A 158 -13.08 -0.58 10.10
CA THR A 158 -12.44 -1.89 10.03
C THR A 158 -11.84 -2.29 11.38
N VAL A 159 -10.98 -1.44 11.95
CA VAL A 159 -10.31 -1.71 13.23
C VAL A 159 -11.34 -1.89 14.34
N ILE A 160 -12.36 -1.04 14.39
CA ILE A 160 -13.46 -1.16 15.37
C ILE A 160 -14.20 -2.49 15.20
N SER A 161 -14.51 -2.88 13.97
CA SER A 161 -15.20 -4.14 13.68
C SER A 161 -14.38 -5.35 14.13
N ILE A 162 -13.06 -5.32 13.94
CA ILE A 162 -12.15 -6.39 14.39
C ILE A 162 -12.10 -6.43 15.91
N ASN A 163 -11.96 -5.27 16.55
CA ASN A 163 -11.92 -5.15 18.01
C ASN A 163 -13.18 -5.73 18.68
N LEU A 164 -14.36 -5.45 18.13
CA LEU A 164 -15.63 -5.99 18.63
C LEU A 164 -15.79 -7.51 18.40
N GLY A 165 -15.08 -8.07 17.41
CA GLY A 165 -15.10 -9.50 17.08
C GLY A 165 -13.98 -10.32 17.73
N MET A 166 -13.21 -9.74 18.66
CA MET A 166 -12.09 -10.43 19.29
C MET A 166 -12.54 -11.41 20.39
N SER A 167 -11.83 -12.54 20.43
CA SER A 167 -11.94 -13.61 21.43
C SER A 167 -10.56 -13.81 22.06
N ASN A 168 -10.52 -14.04 23.38
CA ASN A 168 -9.30 -14.19 24.17
C ASN A 168 -8.66 -15.58 24.00
N GLU A 169 -8.29 -15.91 22.78
CA GLU A 169 -7.55 -17.13 22.45
C GLU A 169 -6.04 -16.85 22.52
N ALA A 170 -5.27 -17.80 23.06
CA ALA A 170 -3.81 -17.71 23.09
C ALA A 170 -3.24 -18.07 21.71
N ILE A 171 -2.24 -17.31 21.25
CA ILE A 171 -1.57 -17.55 19.96
C ILE A 171 -0.07 -17.71 20.22
N GLU A 172 0.54 -18.72 19.59
CA GLU A 172 1.98 -18.99 19.70
C GLU A 172 2.84 -17.91 19.03
N PHE A 173 2.33 -17.26 17.98
CA PHE A 173 3.02 -16.23 17.22
C PHE A 173 2.11 -15.03 16.92
N CYS A 174 2.64 -13.82 17.05
CA CYS A 174 1.92 -12.62 16.63
C CYS A 174 2.26 -12.32 15.15
N THR A 175 1.40 -12.81 14.26
CA THR A 175 1.47 -12.46 12.83
C THR A 175 0.26 -11.59 12.45
N PRO A 176 0.41 -10.64 11.53
CA PRO A 176 -0.70 -9.81 11.08
C PRO A 176 -1.86 -10.62 10.50
N VAL A 177 -1.59 -11.79 9.92
CA VAL A 177 -2.62 -12.72 9.40
C VAL A 177 -3.36 -13.45 10.53
N GLN A 178 -2.67 -13.81 11.62
CA GLN A 178 -3.30 -14.50 12.76
C GLN A 178 -4.02 -13.54 13.71
N ALA A 179 -3.73 -12.24 13.67
CA ALA A 179 -4.48 -11.23 14.41
C ALA A 179 -5.96 -11.18 13.97
N PHE A 180 -6.26 -11.47 12.70
CA PHE A 180 -7.63 -11.49 12.20
C PHE A 180 -8.40 -12.73 12.71
N PRO A 181 -9.63 -12.55 13.23
CA PRO A 181 -10.49 -13.70 13.51
C PRO A 181 -10.77 -14.48 12.21
N ARG A 182 -10.78 -15.82 12.27
CA ARG A 182 -11.01 -16.69 11.09
C ARG A 182 -12.28 -16.33 10.29
N LYS A 183 -13.29 -15.75 10.96
CA LYS A 183 -14.53 -15.26 10.33
C LYS A 183 -14.35 -14.03 9.44
N MET A 184 -13.24 -13.30 9.58
CA MET A 184 -12.92 -12.06 8.84
C MET A 184 -11.84 -12.24 7.77
N GLY A 185 -11.50 -13.48 7.38
CA GLY A 185 -10.54 -13.73 6.29
C GLY A 185 -10.91 -13.10 4.94
N TRP A 186 -12.21 -12.81 4.73
CA TRP A 186 -12.70 -12.07 3.56
C TRP A 186 -12.10 -10.66 3.42
N MET A 187 -11.67 -10.06 4.53
CA MET A 187 -11.09 -8.73 4.55
C MET A 187 -9.75 -8.67 3.82
N THR A 188 -8.89 -9.67 4.00
CA THR A 188 -7.61 -9.79 3.29
C THR A 188 -7.81 -9.89 1.78
N TYR A 189 -8.83 -10.65 1.34
CA TYR A 189 -9.19 -10.72 -0.08
C TYR A 189 -9.67 -9.37 -0.63
N MET A 190 -10.42 -8.59 0.15
CA MET A 190 -10.85 -7.25 -0.26
C MET A 190 -9.66 -6.30 -0.43
N VAL A 191 -8.72 -6.29 0.52
CA VAL A 191 -7.52 -5.43 0.44
C VAL A 191 -6.66 -5.79 -0.76
N ASN A 192 -6.42 -7.09 -0.96
CA ASN A 192 -5.68 -7.56 -2.13
C ASN A 192 -6.41 -7.21 -3.43
N GLY A 193 -7.74 -7.35 -3.46
CA GLY A 193 -8.56 -6.93 -4.59
C GLY A 193 -8.46 -5.44 -4.89
N LEU A 194 -8.50 -4.58 -3.87
CA LEU A 194 -8.32 -3.13 -4.01
C LEU A 194 -6.93 -2.77 -4.55
N ASN A 195 -5.87 -3.43 -4.06
CA ASN A 195 -4.52 -3.22 -4.54
C ASN A 195 -4.36 -3.64 -6.02
N VAL A 196 -4.92 -4.80 -6.40
CA VAL A 196 -4.92 -5.26 -7.80
C VAL A 196 -5.72 -4.28 -8.68
N ALA A 197 -6.88 -3.81 -8.23
CA ALA A 197 -7.67 -2.82 -8.96
C ALA A 197 -6.89 -1.52 -9.15
N ALA A 198 -6.23 -1.00 -8.10
CA ALA A 198 -5.38 0.17 -8.21
C ALA A 198 -4.23 -0.04 -9.21
N PHE A 199 -3.58 -1.20 -9.20
CA PHE A 199 -2.53 -1.53 -10.17
C PHE A 199 -3.05 -1.52 -11.62
N VAL A 200 -4.22 -2.13 -11.88
CA VAL A 200 -4.85 -2.13 -13.20
C VAL A 200 -5.18 -0.71 -13.66
N VAL A 201 -5.77 0.12 -12.79
CA VAL A 201 -6.09 1.52 -13.12
C VAL A 201 -4.81 2.30 -13.47
N ASN A 202 -3.73 2.15 -12.71
CA ASN A 202 -2.46 2.79 -13.01
C ASN A 202 -1.87 2.35 -14.35
N LEU A 203 -1.99 1.06 -14.71
CA LEU A 203 -1.58 0.58 -16.03
C LEU A 203 -2.41 1.22 -17.15
N VAL A 204 -3.74 1.30 -16.98
CA VAL A 204 -4.62 1.96 -17.96
C VAL A 204 -4.24 3.42 -18.14
N VAL A 205 -3.99 4.15 -17.03
CA VAL A 205 -3.50 5.53 -17.06
C VAL A 205 -2.17 5.63 -17.82
N PHE A 206 -1.21 4.75 -17.52
CA PHE A 206 0.09 4.73 -18.19
C PHE A 206 -0.05 4.52 -19.71
N PHE A 207 -0.86 3.55 -20.14
CA PHE A 207 -1.13 3.30 -21.56
C PHE A 207 -1.90 4.45 -22.23
N ALA A 208 -2.86 5.07 -21.53
CA ALA A 208 -3.60 6.23 -22.02
C ALA A 208 -2.66 7.44 -22.22
N VAL A 209 -1.76 7.71 -21.28
CA VAL A 209 -0.76 8.78 -21.41
C VAL A 209 0.22 8.47 -22.54
N LYS A 210 0.72 7.23 -22.62
CA LYS A 210 1.67 6.81 -23.67
C LYS A 210 1.06 6.91 -25.08
N SER A 211 -0.18 6.47 -25.26
CA SER A 211 -0.89 6.57 -26.54
C SER A 211 -1.20 8.02 -26.95
N ARG A 212 -1.48 8.90 -25.99
CA ARG A 212 -1.60 10.35 -26.21
C ARG A 212 -0.26 10.99 -26.57
N HIS A 213 0.83 10.58 -25.94
CA HIS A 213 2.17 11.11 -26.26
C HIS A 213 2.66 10.68 -27.65
N GLN A 214 2.26 9.50 -28.12
CA GLN A 214 2.54 9.02 -29.47
C GLN A 214 1.65 9.63 -30.56
N SER A 215 0.61 10.41 -30.21
CA SER A 215 -0.22 11.10 -31.20
C SER A 215 0.56 12.28 -31.82
N PRO A 216 0.86 12.29 -33.14
CA PRO A 216 1.73 13.29 -33.78
C PRO A 216 1.21 14.74 -33.73
N VAL A 217 -0.09 14.94 -33.45
CA VAL A 217 -0.77 16.25 -33.45
C VAL A 217 -0.23 17.22 -32.38
N MET A 218 0.31 16.74 -31.25
CA MET A 218 0.90 17.65 -30.23
C MET A 218 2.35 18.07 -30.53
N ARG A 219 3.06 17.37 -31.42
CA ARG A 219 4.45 17.71 -31.76
C ARG A 219 4.52 19.00 -32.58
N ASP A 220 3.48 19.27 -33.37
CA ASP A 220 3.41 20.47 -34.22
C ASP A 220 2.94 21.73 -33.45
N SER A 221 2.04 21.60 -32.46
CA SER A 221 1.68 22.73 -31.58
C SER A 221 2.83 23.19 -30.69
N VAL A 222 3.67 22.28 -30.18
CA VAL A 222 4.85 22.65 -29.37
C VAL A 222 5.97 23.25 -30.24
N LYS A 223 6.12 22.80 -31.49
CA LYS A 223 7.06 23.42 -32.44
C LYS A 223 6.64 24.84 -32.81
N ASN A 224 5.35 25.08 -33.09
CA ASN A 224 4.86 26.42 -33.40
C ASN A 224 4.89 27.37 -32.18
N SER A 225 4.65 26.86 -30.96
CA SER A 225 4.73 27.69 -29.76
C SER A 225 6.17 28.05 -29.36
N LYS A 226 7.17 27.21 -29.67
CA LYS A 226 8.59 27.55 -29.44
C LYS A 226 9.16 28.55 -30.45
N ILE A 227 8.66 28.55 -31.68
CA ILE A 227 9.06 29.55 -32.70
C ILE A 227 8.51 30.93 -32.30
N SER A 228 7.24 31.01 -31.89
CA SER A 228 6.63 32.28 -31.46
C SER A 228 7.28 32.93 -30.23
N CYS A 229 7.90 32.15 -29.33
CA CYS A 229 8.60 32.67 -28.15
C CYS A 229 10.05 33.08 -28.45
N SER A 230 10.65 32.58 -29.54
CA SER A 230 12.03 32.92 -29.91
C SER A 230 12.13 34.22 -30.72
N ASP A 231 11.06 34.63 -31.40
CA ASP A 231 11.02 35.89 -32.16
C ASP A 231 10.72 37.12 -31.28
N ASP A 232 9.98 36.97 -30.17
CA ASP A 232 9.68 38.07 -29.24
C ASP A 232 10.89 38.50 -28.37
N VAL A 233 11.85 37.58 -28.16
CA VAL A 233 13.10 37.89 -27.43
C VAL A 233 14.11 38.64 -28.31
N ARG A 234 14.06 38.50 -29.63
CA ARG A 234 15.03 39.12 -30.55
C ARG A 234 14.68 40.58 -30.91
N VAL A 235 13.46 41.03 -30.65
CA VAL A 235 13.03 42.42 -30.94
C VAL A 235 13.30 43.38 -29.76
N ARG A 236 13.79 42.86 -28.62
CA ARG A 236 14.17 43.68 -27.44
C ARG A 236 15.67 43.64 -27.11
N GLN A 237 16.53 43.58 -28.12
CA GLN A 237 17.95 43.94 -27.97
C GLN A 237 18.34 44.97 -29.01
#